data_AF-A0A9P9L853-F1
#
_entry.id   AF-A0A9P9L853-F1
#
_cell.length_a   1.000
_cell.length_b   1.000
_cell.length_c   1.000
_cell.angle_alpha   90.00
_cell.angle_beta   90.00
_cell.angle_gamma   90.00
#
_symmetry.space_group_name_H-M   'P 1'
#
loop_
_entity.id
_entity.type
_entity.pdbx_description
1 polymer ?
#
loop_
_entity_poly.entity_id
_entity_poly.type
_entity_poly.pdbx_seq_one_letter_code
_entity_poly.pdbx_strand_id
1 'polypeptide(L)'
;MVDKYPWITKEDLVDKGEFHRQHRDLSVKYVQDTHPEVISHQYMAYQLPEMDRFRSTEPLRFDFGKPLFRWSHALRGPIDTQKVLPKVNIVQALVIRRQFYRNISSGALAKLLRESFPCLEMFRDERWLASNYVSERLCCPENVLDALPAKLKRLHIYQDADSDFSLPRVRTMAGAESMRKLALMSELKELSIAPDTDGWGFLLDFFPMLRRCPLDNLPVFKLRRLALDCEILKEPRAPFEMFVLVTTLRAAAAAASRMPRLETMELWKATPSSATLFRYSTKNFESKITWRVNWKRVRGDQLWQGELMKD
;
A
#
# COMPACT_ATOMS: atom_id res chain seq x y z
N MET A 1 37.78 5.10 10.19
CA MET A 1 36.45 4.51 10.45
C MET A 1 36.42 3.18 9.75
N VAL A 2 36.10 2.11 10.47
CA VAL A 2 36.13 0.74 9.94
C VAL A 2 35.05 0.59 8.88
N ASP A 3 35.44 0.22 7.65
CA ASP A 3 34.54 -0.04 6.53
C ASP A 3 33.53 -1.13 6.90
N LYS A 4 32.26 -0.75 7.00
CA LYS A 4 31.16 -1.69 7.28
C LYS A 4 30.86 -2.64 6.12
N TYR A 5 31.44 -2.41 4.93
CA TYR A 5 31.18 -3.20 3.72
C TYR A 5 32.45 -3.30 2.86
N PRO A 6 33.27 -4.34 3.02
CA PRO A 6 34.60 -4.48 2.42
C PRO A 6 34.63 -4.73 0.89
N TRP A 7 33.55 -4.37 0.17
CA TRP A 7 33.38 -4.62 -1.27
C TRP A 7 32.90 -3.39 -2.06
N ILE A 8 33.02 -2.19 -1.50
CA ILE A 8 32.69 -0.92 -2.16
C ILE A 8 33.99 -0.14 -2.38
N THR A 9 34.32 0.22 -3.62
CA THR A 9 35.51 1.04 -3.93
C THR A 9 35.18 2.53 -4.02
N LYS A 10 36.20 3.38 -4.00
CA LYS A 10 36.03 4.84 -4.09
C LYS A 10 35.47 5.28 -5.46
N GLU A 11 35.64 4.47 -6.51
CA GLU A 11 35.04 4.71 -7.82
C GLU A 11 33.53 4.36 -7.88
N ASP A 12 33.03 3.50 -6.98
CA ASP A 12 31.59 3.18 -6.90
C ASP A 12 30.75 4.35 -6.35
N LEU A 13 31.40 5.31 -5.67
CA LEU A 13 30.82 6.49 -4.99
C LEU A 13 30.65 7.72 -5.91
N VAL A 14 30.85 7.61 -7.24
CA VAL A 14 30.78 8.77 -8.14
C VAL A 14 29.33 9.25 -8.32
N ASP A 15 29.09 10.53 -8.00
CA ASP A 15 27.78 11.20 -8.01
C ASP A 15 27.23 11.39 -9.45
N LYS A 16 26.51 10.39 -9.94
CA LYS A 16 25.83 10.44 -11.24
C LYS A 16 24.52 11.24 -11.22
N GLY A 17 24.10 11.79 -10.08
CA GLY A 17 22.94 12.67 -9.99
C GLY A 17 23.17 14.04 -10.67
N GLU A 18 24.42 14.44 -10.87
CA GLU A 18 24.77 15.68 -11.56
C GLU A 18 24.61 15.59 -13.09
N PHE A 19 24.98 14.45 -13.70
CA PHE A 19 24.83 14.22 -15.14
C PHE A 19 23.36 14.24 -15.59
N HIS A 20 22.47 13.64 -14.80
CA HIS A 20 21.03 13.64 -15.10
C HIS A 20 20.43 15.05 -15.02
N ARG A 21 20.85 15.86 -14.04
CA ARG A 21 20.41 17.26 -13.92
C ARG A 21 20.79 18.09 -15.15
N GLN A 22 21.89 17.76 -15.83
CA GLN A 22 22.40 18.48 -16.99
C GLN A 22 21.82 18.00 -18.34
N HIS A 23 21.31 16.76 -18.43
CA HIS A 23 20.93 16.13 -19.71
C HIS A 23 19.52 15.52 -19.75
N ARG A 24 18.59 16.14 -19.02
CA ARG A 24 17.18 15.70 -18.82
C ARG A 24 16.44 15.37 -20.12
N ASP A 25 16.59 16.19 -21.17
CA ASP A 25 15.79 16.07 -22.39
C ASP A 25 16.13 14.81 -23.21
N LEU A 26 17.38 14.35 -23.14
CA LEU A 26 17.82 13.12 -23.82
C LEU A 26 17.26 11.86 -23.14
N SER A 27 17.07 11.90 -21.81
CA SER A 27 16.53 10.77 -21.04
C SER A 27 15.04 10.55 -21.34
N VAL A 28 14.30 11.65 -21.50
CA VAL A 28 12.86 11.65 -21.85
C VAL A 28 12.63 11.03 -23.23
N LYS A 29 13.45 11.42 -24.22
CA LYS A 29 13.34 10.93 -25.59
C LYS A 29 13.57 9.41 -25.70
N TYR A 30 14.59 8.88 -25.04
CA TYR A 30 14.90 7.45 -25.06
C TYR A 30 13.72 6.58 -24.60
N VAL A 31 13.02 6.98 -23.53
CA VAL A 31 11.89 6.22 -22.98
C VAL A 31 10.66 6.28 -23.90
N GLN A 32 10.40 7.43 -24.55
CA GLN A 32 9.32 7.55 -25.54
C GLN A 32 9.56 6.66 -26.76
N ASP A 33 10.81 6.59 -27.21
CA ASP A 33 11.20 5.80 -28.37
C ASP A 33 11.17 4.28 -28.06
N THR A 34 11.43 3.89 -26.80
CA THR A 34 11.53 2.47 -26.41
C THR A 34 10.22 1.89 -25.85
N HIS A 35 9.36 2.72 -25.25
CA HIS A 35 8.12 2.31 -24.57
C HIS A 35 6.95 3.26 -24.92
N PRO A 36 6.48 3.25 -26.18
CA PRO A 36 5.46 4.18 -26.69
C PRO A 36 4.08 4.07 -25.99
N GLU A 37 3.82 2.97 -25.29
CA GLU A 37 2.61 2.74 -24.50
C GLU A 37 2.53 3.58 -23.19
N VAL A 38 3.63 4.23 -22.80
CA VAL A 38 3.70 5.04 -21.58
C VAL A 38 3.28 6.49 -21.89
N ILE A 39 2.01 6.82 -21.62
CA ILE A 39 1.39 8.12 -21.97
C ILE A 39 1.60 9.20 -20.87
N SER A 40 2.18 8.84 -19.72
CA SER A 40 2.34 9.76 -18.56
C SER A 40 3.73 10.35 -18.44
N HIS A 41 3.81 11.68 -18.23
CA HIS A 41 5.04 12.47 -18.09
C HIS A 41 5.77 12.33 -16.72
N GLN A 42 5.55 11.25 -15.97
CA GLN A 42 6.27 10.99 -14.72
C GLN A 42 7.40 10.00 -14.99
N TYR A 43 8.54 10.54 -15.44
CA TYR A 43 9.73 9.79 -15.83
C TYR A 43 10.53 9.29 -14.63
N MET A 44 11.15 8.11 -14.81
CA MET A 44 12.16 7.51 -13.94
C MET A 44 13.26 8.51 -13.58
N ALA A 45 13.50 8.78 -12.29
CA ALA A 45 14.72 9.47 -11.91
C ALA A 45 15.92 8.55 -12.08
N TYR A 46 16.97 9.11 -12.67
CA TYR A 46 18.30 8.50 -12.73
C TYR A 46 18.81 8.26 -11.31
N GLN A 47 19.43 7.11 -11.11
CA GLN A 47 19.71 6.55 -9.80
C GLN A 47 21.20 6.74 -9.39
N LEU A 48 21.46 6.88 -8.08
CA LEU A 48 22.80 6.67 -7.53
C LEU A 48 23.09 5.16 -7.52
N PRO A 49 24.21 4.67 -8.09
CA PRO A 49 24.48 3.23 -8.27
C PRO A 49 24.41 2.39 -6.99
N GLU A 50 24.60 3.02 -5.84
CA GLU A 50 24.62 2.38 -4.52
C GLU A 50 23.22 2.05 -4.01
N MET A 51 22.23 2.92 -4.28
CA MET A 51 20.83 2.69 -3.92
C MET A 51 20.12 1.76 -4.92
N ASP A 52 20.63 1.69 -6.16
CA ASP A 52 20.18 0.71 -7.16
C ASP A 52 20.41 -0.71 -6.77
N ARG A 53 21.57 -1.01 -6.19
CA ARG A 53 21.88 -2.36 -5.75
C ARG A 53 20.96 -2.86 -4.63
N PHE A 54 20.26 -1.98 -3.92
CA PHE A 54 19.32 -2.40 -2.86
C PHE A 54 17.85 -2.33 -3.26
N ARG A 55 17.48 -1.41 -4.17
CA ARG A 55 16.09 -1.13 -4.56
C ARG A 55 15.72 -1.59 -5.98
N SER A 56 16.69 -1.92 -6.82
CA SER A 56 16.48 -2.50 -8.16
C SER A 56 16.73 -4.01 -8.22
N THR A 57 17.18 -4.63 -7.12
CA THR A 57 17.32 -6.09 -7.06
C THR A 57 15.97 -6.77 -7.21
N GLU A 58 15.92 -7.78 -8.08
CA GLU A 58 14.75 -8.64 -8.21
C GLU A 58 14.27 -9.11 -6.82
N PRO A 59 12.94 -9.08 -6.58
CA PRO A 59 12.36 -9.56 -5.35
C PRO A 59 12.90 -10.95 -5.00
N LEU A 60 13.06 -11.23 -3.71
CA LEU A 60 13.43 -12.55 -3.23
C LEU A 60 12.40 -13.56 -3.72
N ARG A 61 12.88 -14.42 -4.62
CA ARG A 61 12.20 -15.61 -5.08
C ARG A 61 12.86 -16.79 -4.37
N PHE A 62 12.06 -17.62 -3.73
CA PHE A 62 12.57 -18.83 -3.10
C PHE A 62 12.31 -19.99 -4.06
N ASP A 63 13.40 -20.61 -4.50
CA ASP A 63 13.35 -21.96 -5.07
C ASP A 63 13.38 -22.95 -3.91
N PHE A 64 12.21 -23.39 -3.49
CA PHE A 64 12.06 -24.32 -2.37
C PHE A 64 12.53 -25.75 -2.73
N GLY A 65 12.80 -26.02 -4.01
CA GLY A 65 13.38 -27.27 -4.50
C GLY A 65 14.91 -27.36 -4.29
N LYS A 66 15.61 -26.22 -4.19
CA LYS A 66 17.08 -26.16 -4.06
C LYS A 66 17.52 -25.75 -2.64
N PRO A 67 18.67 -26.25 -2.14
CA PRO A 67 19.21 -25.81 -0.86
C PRO A 67 19.58 -24.32 -0.88
N LEU A 68 19.22 -23.59 0.18
CA LEU A 68 19.31 -22.12 0.34
C LEU A 68 20.72 -21.51 0.16
N PHE A 69 21.77 -22.32 -0.04
CA PHE A 69 23.17 -21.89 -0.03
C PHE A 69 23.92 -22.06 -1.35
N ARG A 70 23.30 -22.55 -2.43
CA ARG A 70 23.94 -22.60 -3.76
C ARG A 70 23.49 -21.43 -4.63
N TRP A 71 24.29 -20.37 -4.61
CA TRP A 71 24.24 -19.31 -5.63
C TRP A 71 24.80 -19.89 -6.93
N SER A 72 23.98 -20.58 -7.71
CA SER A 72 24.37 -20.93 -9.07
C SER A 72 24.12 -19.73 -9.98
N HIS A 73 25.18 -19.23 -10.62
CA HIS A 73 25.13 -18.28 -11.74
C HIS A 73 24.37 -18.82 -12.99
N ALA A 74 23.66 -19.94 -12.85
CA ALA A 74 22.92 -20.59 -13.90
C ALA A 74 21.48 -20.05 -13.96
N LEU A 75 21.27 -19.18 -14.95
CA LEU A 75 20.10 -19.01 -15.82
C LEU A 75 18.68 -19.18 -15.22
N ARG A 76 17.86 -18.16 -15.53
CA ARG A 76 16.39 -18.07 -15.50
C ARG A 76 15.67 -19.34 -15.97
N GLY A 77 15.60 -20.36 -15.12
CA GLY A 77 14.70 -21.50 -15.27
C GLY A 77 13.39 -21.28 -14.49
N PRO A 78 12.32 -22.03 -14.80
CA PRO A 78 11.12 -22.05 -13.96
C PRO A 78 11.50 -22.49 -12.54
N ILE A 79 11.06 -21.70 -11.55
CA ILE A 79 11.26 -22.00 -10.14
C ILE A 79 10.42 -23.24 -9.80
N ASP A 80 11.04 -24.27 -9.22
CA ASP A 80 10.29 -25.44 -8.79
C ASP A 80 9.47 -25.10 -7.53
N THR A 81 8.22 -24.69 -7.78
CA THR A 81 7.24 -24.35 -6.76
C THR A 81 6.45 -25.57 -6.25
N GLN A 82 6.72 -26.78 -6.76
CA GLN A 82 5.89 -27.97 -6.46
C GLN A 82 6.14 -28.57 -5.09
N LYS A 83 7.29 -28.29 -4.46
CA LYS A 83 7.60 -28.82 -3.13
C LYS A 83 6.67 -28.22 -2.08
N VAL A 84 6.01 -29.08 -1.31
CA VAL A 84 5.14 -28.68 -0.18
C VAL A 84 6.00 -28.22 0.98
N LEU A 85 5.71 -27.05 1.53
CA LEU A 85 6.40 -26.50 2.69
C LEU A 85 5.88 -27.11 4.00
N PRO A 86 6.73 -27.27 5.01
CA PRO A 86 6.29 -27.74 6.32
C PRO A 86 5.33 -26.74 6.96
N LYS A 87 4.32 -27.27 7.66
CA LYS A 87 3.39 -26.50 8.48
C LYS A 87 4.05 -26.13 9.80
N VAL A 88 4.00 -24.85 10.15
CA VAL A 88 4.62 -24.29 11.36
C VAL A 88 3.55 -23.61 12.21
N ASN A 89 2.85 -24.40 13.03
CA ASN A 89 1.68 -23.95 13.80
C ASN A 89 2.02 -22.95 14.92
N ILE A 90 3.28 -22.87 15.34
CA ILE A 90 3.73 -21.95 16.41
C ILE A 90 3.79 -20.49 15.92
N VAL A 91 3.87 -20.25 14.61
CA VAL A 91 3.95 -18.89 14.05
C VAL A 91 2.57 -18.25 14.03
N GLN A 92 2.39 -17.24 14.90
CA GLN A 92 1.14 -16.47 15.02
C GLN A 92 1.26 -15.05 14.45
N ALA A 93 2.47 -14.55 14.23
CA ALA A 93 2.71 -13.23 13.69
C ALA A 93 3.85 -13.24 12.67
N LEU A 94 3.64 -12.53 11.56
CA LEU A 94 4.66 -12.28 10.53
C LEU A 94 4.75 -10.78 10.31
N VAL A 95 5.96 -10.24 10.44
CA VAL A 95 6.23 -8.81 10.30
C VAL A 95 7.39 -8.61 9.32
N ILE A 96 7.08 -8.07 8.15
CA ILE A 96 8.04 -7.56 7.17
C ILE A 96 8.06 -6.05 7.35
N ARG A 97 9.21 -5.50 7.74
CA ARG A 97 9.37 -4.08 8.06
C ARG A 97 9.97 -3.32 6.89
N ARG A 98 9.62 -2.04 6.79
CA ARG A 98 10.14 -1.10 5.78
C ARG A 98 11.66 -0.98 5.76
N GLN A 99 12.35 -1.33 6.85
CA GLN A 99 13.82 -1.29 6.92
C GLN A 99 14.51 -2.22 5.91
N PHE A 100 13.80 -3.19 5.32
CA PHE A 100 14.33 -4.09 4.31
C PHE A 100 13.98 -3.57 2.90
N TYR A 101 14.99 -3.11 2.16
CA TYR A 101 14.83 -2.56 0.81
C TYR A 101 14.53 -3.61 -0.26
N ARG A 102 14.91 -4.87 -0.01
CA ARG A 102 14.63 -5.98 -0.93
C ARG A 102 13.30 -6.64 -0.59
N ASN A 103 12.35 -6.55 -1.52
CA ASN A 103 11.04 -7.18 -1.38
C ASN A 103 11.11 -8.71 -1.49
N ILE A 104 10.09 -9.38 -0.95
CA ILE A 104 9.80 -10.79 -1.22
C ILE A 104 8.76 -10.85 -2.33
N SER A 105 8.94 -11.75 -3.30
CA SER A 105 7.94 -11.91 -4.37
C SER A 105 6.61 -12.38 -3.79
N SER A 106 5.49 -11.89 -4.33
CA SER A 106 4.14 -12.25 -3.89
C SER A 106 3.87 -13.74 -4.01
N GLY A 107 4.42 -14.43 -5.01
CA GLY A 107 4.31 -15.89 -5.13
C GLY A 107 4.99 -16.63 -3.98
N ALA A 108 6.21 -16.22 -3.61
CA ALA A 108 6.93 -16.78 -2.46
C ALA A 108 6.16 -16.54 -1.15
N LEU A 109 5.69 -15.31 -0.94
CA LEU A 109 4.93 -14.98 0.27
C LEU A 109 3.59 -15.72 0.32
N ALA A 110 2.85 -15.77 -0.78
CA ALA A 110 1.57 -16.48 -0.87
C ALA A 110 1.75 -17.96 -0.52
N LYS A 111 2.82 -18.60 -1.00
CA LYS A 111 3.13 -19.99 -0.67
C LYS A 111 3.41 -20.18 0.83
N LEU A 112 4.22 -19.29 1.44
CA LEU A 112 4.50 -19.32 2.88
C LEU A 112 3.24 -19.15 3.73
N LEU A 113 2.41 -18.16 3.40
CA LEU A 113 1.15 -17.91 4.13
C LEU A 113 0.19 -19.09 4.03
N ARG A 114 0.06 -19.68 2.83
CA ARG A 114 -0.85 -20.80 2.57
C ARG A 114 -0.39 -22.11 3.19
N GLU A 115 0.90 -22.43 3.09
CA GLU A 115 1.40 -23.76 3.45
C GLU A 115 2.07 -23.79 4.84
N SER A 116 2.83 -22.75 5.21
CA SER A 116 3.65 -22.78 6.42
C SER A 116 3.01 -22.11 7.63
N PHE A 117 2.13 -21.11 7.46
CA PHE A 117 1.61 -20.30 8.58
C PHE A 117 0.09 -20.44 8.80
N PRO A 118 -0.43 -21.66 9.06
CA PRO A 118 -1.87 -21.89 9.17
C PRO A 118 -2.51 -21.22 10.41
N CYS A 119 -1.72 -20.90 11.43
CA CYS A 119 -2.17 -20.26 12.68
C CYS A 119 -1.85 -18.76 12.75
N LEU A 120 -1.51 -18.13 11.62
CA LEU A 120 -1.18 -16.72 11.59
C LEU A 120 -2.39 -15.85 11.98
N GLU A 121 -2.22 -15.03 13.02
CA GLU A 121 -3.24 -14.10 13.50
C GLU A 121 -2.90 -12.64 13.15
N MET A 122 -1.62 -12.35 12.90
CA MET A 122 -1.14 -11.02 12.54
C MET A 122 -0.22 -11.10 11.32
N PHE A 123 -0.52 -10.30 10.31
CA PHE A 123 0.35 -10.10 9.18
C PHE A 123 0.58 -8.61 8.94
N ARG A 124 1.84 -8.18 9.03
CA ARG A 124 2.30 -6.83 8.72
C ARG A 124 3.32 -6.88 7.60
N ASP A 125 3.00 -6.24 6.50
CA ASP A 125 3.84 -6.16 5.31
C ASP A 125 4.13 -4.70 4.98
N GLU A 126 5.37 -4.29 5.16
CA GLU A 126 5.82 -2.95 4.84
C GLU A 126 6.93 -3.03 3.81
N ARG A 127 6.62 -2.61 2.58
CA ARG A 127 7.49 -2.75 1.43
C ARG A 127 7.84 -1.41 0.81
N TRP A 128 8.88 -1.41 0.01
CA TRP A 128 9.16 -0.33 -0.94
C TRP A 128 8.45 -0.62 -2.24
N LEU A 129 7.90 0.41 -2.88
CA LEU A 129 7.40 0.30 -4.25
C LEU A 129 8.52 -0.10 -5.19
N ALA A 130 8.13 -0.88 -6.19
CA ALA A 130 9.05 -1.32 -7.21
C ALA A 130 9.57 -0.13 -8.03
N SER A 131 10.87 -0.14 -8.29
CA SER A 131 11.54 0.79 -9.20
C SER A 131 11.40 0.39 -10.67
N ASN A 132 10.90 -0.82 -10.95
CA ASN A 132 10.73 -1.35 -12.30
C ASN A 132 9.50 -2.26 -12.41
N TYR A 133 8.99 -2.38 -13.64
CA TYR A 133 7.72 -3.05 -13.94
C TYR A 133 7.73 -4.55 -13.63
N VAL A 134 8.87 -5.20 -13.80
CA VAL A 134 9.05 -6.62 -13.48
C VAL A 134 8.87 -6.84 -11.97
N SER A 135 9.52 -6.01 -11.16
CA SER A 135 9.41 -6.08 -9.70
C SER A 135 8.01 -5.70 -9.21
N GLU A 136 7.35 -4.75 -9.88
CA GLU A 136 5.97 -4.36 -9.59
C GLU A 136 5.01 -5.56 -9.77
N ARG A 137 5.05 -6.22 -10.93
CA ARG A 137 4.24 -7.42 -11.19
C ARG A 137 4.50 -8.54 -10.18
N LEU A 138 5.76 -8.74 -9.80
CA LEU A 138 6.15 -9.81 -8.88
C LEU A 138 5.80 -9.54 -7.43
N CYS A 139 5.64 -8.28 -7.04
CA CYS A 139 5.35 -7.86 -5.67
C CYS A 139 3.94 -7.32 -5.47
N CYS A 140 3.06 -7.43 -6.48
CA CYS A 140 1.68 -6.98 -6.39
C CYS A 140 0.99 -7.59 -5.14
N PRO A 141 0.45 -6.75 -4.23
CA PRO A 141 -0.16 -7.20 -2.97
C PRO A 141 -1.43 -8.03 -3.21
N GLU A 142 -2.17 -7.75 -4.29
CA GLU A 142 -3.41 -8.47 -4.66
C GLU A 142 -3.18 -9.99 -4.75
N ASN A 143 -2.02 -10.40 -5.28
CA ASN A 143 -1.61 -11.81 -5.41
C ASN A 143 -1.43 -12.53 -4.07
N VAL A 144 -1.30 -11.78 -2.97
CA VAL A 144 -1.11 -12.33 -1.62
C VAL A 144 -2.45 -12.49 -0.88
N LEU A 145 -3.48 -11.73 -1.27
CA LEU A 145 -4.75 -11.65 -0.53
C LEU A 145 -5.48 -12.99 -0.50
N ASP A 146 -5.44 -13.74 -1.60
CA ASP A 146 -6.04 -15.08 -1.70
C ASP A 146 -5.29 -16.16 -0.92
N ALA A 147 -4.09 -15.86 -0.44
CA ALA A 147 -3.28 -16.77 0.36
C ALA A 147 -3.35 -16.47 1.86
N LEU A 148 -4.10 -15.46 2.29
CA LEU A 148 -4.20 -15.09 3.69
C LEU A 148 -4.85 -16.21 4.53
N PRO A 149 -4.29 -16.54 5.70
CA PRO A 149 -4.86 -17.57 6.58
C PRO A 149 -6.23 -17.18 7.14
N ALA A 150 -7.13 -18.15 7.27
CA ALA A 150 -8.49 -17.93 7.76
C ALA A 150 -8.55 -17.38 9.20
N LYS A 151 -7.52 -17.63 10.02
CA LYS A 151 -7.43 -17.16 11.42
C LYS A 151 -6.88 -15.74 11.56
N LEU A 152 -6.62 -15.05 10.46
CA LEU A 152 -6.00 -13.73 10.48
C LEU A 152 -6.94 -12.71 11.14
N LYS A 153 -6.46 -12.08 12.22
CA LYS A 153 -7.17 -11.06 13.00
C LYS A 153 -6.71 -9.65 12.66
N ARG A 154 -5.44 -9.50 12.25
CA ARG A 154 -4.81 -8.19 12.01
C ARG A 154 -4.03 -8.22 10.70
N LEU A 155 -4.39 -7.34 9.77
CA LEU A 155 -3.72 -7.14 8.50
C LEU A 155 -3.24 -5.70 8.39
N HIS A 156 -1.94 -5.53 8.14
CA HIS A 156 -1.34 -4.24 7.86
C HIS A 156 -0.50 -4.34 6.58
N ILE A 157 -0.87 -3.63 5.52
CA ILE A 157 -0.07 -3.55 4.28
C ILE A 157 0.30 -2.09 4.06
N TYR A 158 1.59 -1.82 3.92
CA TYR A 158 2.11 -0.49 3.65
C TYR A 158 3.12 -0.55 2.51
N GLN A 159 2.97 0.31 1.50
CA GLN A 159 3.97 0.46 0.45
C GLN A 159 4.54 1.88 0.41
N ASP A 160 5.82 2.03 0.73
CA ASP A 160 6.46 3.34 0.65
C ASP A 160 6.86 3.67 -0.79
N ALA A 161 6.68 4.92 -1.21
CA ALA A 161 7.28 5.43 -2.43
C ALA A 161 8.42 6.36 -2.05
N ASP A 162 9.57 6.14 -2.66
CA ASP A 162 10.50 7.25 -2.86
C ASP A 162 10.01 8.06 -4.06
N SER A 163 9.75 9.36 -3.87
CA SER A 163 9.18 10.25 -4.88
C SER A 163 10.02 10.31 -6.16
N ASP A 164 11.30 10.01 -6.03
CA ASP A 164 12.25 10.12 -7.12
C ASP A 164 12.35 8.78 -7.88
N PHE A 165 12.16 7.63 -7.21
CA PHE A 165 12.56 6.32 -7.76
C PHE A 165 11.43 5.29 -7.92
N SER A 166 10.21 5.62 -7.51
CA SER A 166 9.08 4.68 -7.58
C SER A 166 8.35 4.83 -8.90
N LEU A 167 7.91 3.71 -9.49
CA LEU A 167 7.03 3.78 -10.65
C LEU A 167 5.73 4.56 -10.33
N PRO A 168 5.15 5.25 -11.34
CA PRO A 168 3.83 5.85 -11.20
C PRO A 168 2.83 4.80 -10.77
N ARG A 169 2.09 5.09 -9.70
CA ARG A 169 1.12 4.13 -9.17
C ARG A 169 -0.08 4.03 -10.11
N VAL A 170 -0.32 2.84 -10.66
CA VAL A 170 -1.53 2.55 -11.44
C VAL A 170 -2.62 2.03 -10.50
N ARG A 171 -3.72 2.76 -10.40
CA ARG A 171 -4.87 2.34 -9.61
C ARG A 171 -5.79 1.47 -10.44
N THR A 172 -6.24 0.37 -9.85
CA THR A 172 -7.15 -0.57 -10.50
C THR A 172 -8.45 -0.63 -9.71
N MET A 173 -9.58 -0.88 -10.40
CA MET A 173 -10.83 -1.22 -9.70
C MET A 173 -10.69 -2.56 -8.93
N ALA A 174 -9.77 -3.43 -9.36
CA ALA A 174 -9.46 -4.68 -8.68
C ALA A 174 -8.96 -4.46 -7.24
N GLY A 175 -8.19 -3.38 -6.99
CA GLY A 175 -7.76 -3.00 -5.64
C GLY A 175 -8.94 -2.63 -4.73
N ALA A 176 -9.95 -1.93 -5.25
CA ALA A 176 -11.16 -1.58 -4.51
C ALA A 176 -11.99 -2.81 -4.11
N GLU A 177 -12.18 -3.75 -5.04
CA GLU A 177 -12.91 -5.00 -4.79
C GLU A 177 -12.16 -5.90 -3.80
N SER A 178 -10.84 -5.93 -3.90
CA SER A 178 -9.94 -6.63 -2.98
C SER A 178 -10.11 -6.12 -1.55
N MET A 179 -10.23 -4.80 -1.36
CA MET A 179 -10.46 -4.22 -0.03
C MET A 179 -11.77 -4.63 0.60
N ARG A 180 -12.82 -4.67 -0.22
CA ARG A 180 -14.12 -5.16 0.22
C ARG A 180 -14.02 -6.61 0.66
N LYS A 181 -13.37 -7.46 -0.13
CA LYS A 181 -13.15 -8.87 0.21
C LYS A 181 -12.42 -9.03 1.56
N LEU A 182 -11.40 -8.23 1.81
CA LEU A 182 -10.65 -8.24 3.09
C LEU A 182 -11.50 -7.79 4.27
N ALA A 183 -12.27 -6.70 4.11
CA ALA A 183 -13.14 -6.18 5.17
C ALA A 183 -14.25 -7.17 5.57
N LEU A 184 -14.57 -8.14 4.70
CA LEU A 184 -15.56 -9.19 4.92
C LEU A 184 -14.97 -10.49 5.48
N MET A 185 -13.66 -10.57 5.67
CA MET A 185 -13.04 -11.74 6.30
C MET A 185 -13.56 -11.90 7.73
N SER A 186 -14.05 -13.10 8.04
CA SER A 186 -14.86 -13.36 9.24
C SER A 186 -14.12 -13.14 10.56
N GLU A 187 -12.80 -13.33 10.58
CA GLU A 187 -11.95 -13.21 11.78
C GLU A 187 -11.20 -11.88 11.86
N LEU A 188 -11.22 -11.08 10.78
CA LEU A 188 -10.43 -9.86 10.71
C LEU A 188 -11.04 -8.78 11.60
N LYS A 189 -10.22 -8.25 12.50
CA LYS A 189 -10.58 -7.21 13.48
C LYS A 189 -9.88 -5.89 13.18
N GLU A 190 -8.68 -5.94 12.61
CA GLU A 190 -7.90 -4.75 12.27
C GLU A 190 -7.43 -4.84 10.83
N LEU A 191 -7.77 -3.82 10.05
CA LEU A 191 -7.39 -3.67 8.66
C LEU A 191 -6.73 -2.31 8.48
N SER A 192 -5.46 -2.32 8.10
CA SER A 192 -4.74 -1.12 7.73
C SER A 192 -4.07 -1.34 6.38
N ILE A 193 -4.45 -0.58 5.37
CA ILE A 193 -3.78 -0.64 4.08
C ILE A 193 -3.51 0.76 3.56
N ALA A 194 -2.27 0.97 3.14
CA ALA A 194 -1.83 2.17 2.48
C ALA A 194 -0.65 1.86 1.56
N PRO A 195 -0.31 2.75 0.65
CA PRO A 195 -1.12 3.81 0.07
C PRO A 195 -1.89 3.33 -1.18
N ASP A 196 -1.84 2.03 -1.46
CA ASP A 196 -2.32 1.42 -2.71
C ASP A 196 -3.82 1.09 -2.71
N THR A 197 -4.49 1.35 -1.59
CA THR A 197 -5.92 1.15 -1.48
C THR A 197 -6.58 2.50 -1.61
N ASP A 198 -7.32 2.67 -2.69
CA ASP A 198 -8.25 3.77 -2.76
C ASP A 198 -9.31 3.52 -1.68
N GLY A 199 -9.17 4.13 -0.51
CA GLY A 199 -10.20 4.08 0.53
C GLY A 199 -11.58 4.45 -0.01
N TRP A 200 -11.63 5.20 -1.13
CA TRP A 200 -12.85 5.42 -1.90
C TRP A 200 -13.51 4.12 -2.41
N GLY A 201 -12.70 3.16 -2.85
CA GLY A 201 -13.15 1.84 -3.30
C GLY A 201 -13.88 1.06 -2.21
N PHE A 202 -13.37 1.10 -0.98
CA PHE A 202 -14.06 0.57 0.20
C PHE A 202 -15.41 1.28 0.43
N LEU A 203 -15.46 2.59 0.16
CA LEU A 203 -16.63 3.42 0.38
C LEU A 203 -17.72 3.32 -0.71
N LEU A 204 -17.47 2.66 -1.86
CA LEU A 204 -18.38 2.60 -3.01
C LEU A 204 -19.83 2.24 -2.64
N ASP A 205 -20.01 1.26 -1.76
CA ASP A 205 -21.33 0.80 -1.31
C ASP A 205 -22.07 1.81 -0.40
N PHE A 206 -21.35 2.80 0.13
CA PHE A 206 -21.88 3.82 1.04
C PHE A 206 -22.16 5.15 0.33
N PHE A 207 -21.81 5.27 -0.96
CA PHE A 207 -22.19 6.41 -1.78
C PHE A 207 -23.65 6.28 -2.23
N PRO A 208 -24.54 7.24 -1.91
CA PRO A 208 -25.95 7.17 -2.30
C PRO A 208 -26.16 7.02 -3.81
N MET A 209 -25.28 7.62 -4.61
CA MET A 209 -25.37 7.63 -6.08
C MET A 209 -24.71 6.42 -6.75
N LEU A 210 -23.83 5.68 -6.06
CA LEU A 210 -23.06 4.57 -6.64
C LEU A 210 -23.41 3.21 -6.06
N ARG A 211 -24.12 3.16 -4.92
CA ARG A 211 -24.49 1.91 -4.27
C ARG A 211 -25.34 1.03 -5.20
N ARG A 212 -24.95 -0.23 -5.35
CA ARG A 212 -25.67 -1.23 -6.15
C ARG A 212 -26.83 -1.88 -5.39
N CYS A 213 -26.84 -1.74 -4.06
CA CYS A 213 -27.85 -2.35 -3.20
C CYS A 213 -28.26 -1.37 -2.07
N PRO A 214 -29.44 -1.56 -1.46
CA PRO A 214 -29.81 -0.85 -0.24
C PRO A 214 -28.79 -1.08 0.88
N LEU A 215 -28.59 -0.07 1.74
CA LEU A 215 -27.64 -0.15 2.86
C LEU A 215 -27.95 -1.28 3.85
N ASP A 216 -29.23 -1.65 3.98
CA ASP A 216 -29.69 -2.71 4.90
C ASP A 216 -29.31 -4.12 4.41
N ASN A 217 -29.00 -4.26 3.12
CA ASN A 217 -28.55 -5.52 2.52
C ASN A 217 -27.03 -5.65 2.51
N LEU A 218 -26.30 -4.65 3.02
CA LEU A 218 -24.85 -4.75 3.12
C LEU A 218 -24.45 -5.78 4.17
N PRO A 219 -23.38 -6.54 3.92
CA PRO A 219 -22.86 -7.49 4.88
C PRO A 219 -22.40 -6.80 6.16
N VAL A 220 -22.50 -7.51 7.28
CA VAL A 220 -22.05 -7.01 8.58
C VAL A 220 -20.53 -7.08 8.67
N PHE A 221 -19.89 -5.92 8.73
CA PHE A 221 -18.45 -5.80 8.96
C PHE A 221 -18.11 -6.06 10.43
N LYS A 222 -17.09 -6.90 10.69
CA LYS A 222 -16.66 -7.28 12.05
C LYS A 222 -15.43 -6.50 12.54
N LEU A 223 -14.92 -5.57 11.73
CA LEU A 223 -13.74 -4.77 12.01
C LEU A 223 -13.94 -3.89 13.25
N ARG A 224 -12.91 -3.84 14.09
CA ARG A 224 -12.75 -2.89 15.20
C ARG A 224 -11.90 -1.69 14.80
N ARG A 225 -10.90 -1.89 13.93
CA ARG A 225 -10.01 -0.82 13.47
C ARG A 225 -9.87 -0.86 11.97
N LEU A 226 -10.05 0.30 11.34
CA LEU A 226 -9.88 0.50 9.91
C LEU A 226 -8.99 1.72 9.67
N ALA A 227 -7.92 1.57 8.90
CA ALA A 227 -7.05 2.69 8.53
C ALA A 227 -6.66 2.62 7.06
N LEU A 228 -7.13 3.55 6.23
CA LEU A 228 -6.94 3.54 4.78
C LEU A 228 -6.37 4.86 4.28
N ASP A 229 -5.45 4.80 3.30
CA ASP A 229 -5.17 5.97 2.45
C ASP A 229 -6.40 6.25 1.58
N CYS A 230 -6.71 7.53 1.33
CA CYS A 230 -7.81 7.93 0.47
C CYS A 230 -7.42 9.16 -0.34
N GLU A 231 -7.20 8.99 -1.65
CA GLU A 231 -6.69 10.06 -2.51
C GLU A 231 -7.56 11.30 -2.52
N ILE A 232 -8.88 11.11 -2.42
CA ILE A 232 -9.82 12.21 -2.49
C ILE A 232 -9.66 13.19 -1.33
N LEU A 233 -9.02 12.78 -0.23
CA LEU A 233 -8.75 13.65 0.91
C LEU A 233 -7.59 14.64 0.65
N LYS A 234 -7.55 15.26 -0.52
CA LYS A 234 -6.62 16.32 -0.90
C LYS A 234 -7.34 17.66 -1.02
N GLU A 235 -6.57 18.75 -1.01
CA GLU A 235 -7.09 20.11 -1.13
C GLU A 235 -7.84 20.27 -2.46
N PRO A 236 -9.15 20.57 -2.44
CA PRO A 236 -9.95 20.69 -3.65
C PRO A 236 -9.59 21.97 -4.41
N ARG A 237 -9.36 21.84 -5.72
CA ARG A 237 -8.99 22.94 -6.63
C ARG A 237 -10.17 23.50 -7.41
N ALA A 238 -11.26 22.73 -7.52
CA ALA A 238 -12.47 23.08 -8.24
C ALA A 238 -13.74 22.72 -7.45
N PRO A 239 -14.89 23.35 -7.75
CA PRO A 239 -16.16 23.05 -7.08
C PRO A 239 -16.55 21.56 -7.13
N PHE A 240 -16.28 20.88 -8.25
CA PHE A 240 -16.54 19.45 -8.38
C PHE A 240 -15.70 18.61 -7.40
N GLU A 241 -14.42 18.94 -7.21
CA GLU A 241 -13.55 18.24 -6.25
C GLU A 241 -14.04 18.41 -4.81
N MET A 242 -14.55 19.60 -4.47
CA MET A 242 -15.18 19.86 -3.17
C MET A 242 -16.43 19.00 -2.97
N PHE A 243 -17.28 18.89 -3.99
CA PHE A 243 -18.46 18.02 -3.95
C PHE A 243 -18.07 16.55 -3.74
N VAL A 244 -17.08 16.07 -4.49
CA VAL A 244 -16.54 14.70 -4.39
C VAL A 244 -16.02 14.44 -2.97
N LEU A 245 -15.22 15.35 -2.41
CA LEU A 245 -14.71 15.29 -1.04
C LEU A 245 -15.82 15.21 0.01
N VAL A 246 -16.78 16.14 0.00
CA VAL A 246 -17.90 16.16 0.97
C VAL A 246 -18.69 14.86 0.88
N THR A 247 -18.88 14.35 -0.34
CA THR A 247 -19.56 13.06 -0.56
C THR A 247 -18.75 11.89 0.02
N THR A 248 -17.42 11.90 -0.08
CA THR A 248 -16.56 10.89 0.60
C THR A 248 -16.74 10.91 2.10
N LEU A 249 -16.72 12.10 2.71
CA LEU A 249 -16.81 12.23 4.17
C LEU A 249 -18.16 11.73 4.67
N ARG A 250 -19.23 12.00 3.93
CA ARG A 250 -20.57 11.44 4.20
C ARG A 250 -20.60 9.93 4.04
N ALA A 251 -20.00 9.39 2.98
CA ALA A 251 -19.90 7.95 2.77
C ALA A 251 -19.09 7.27 3.89
N ALA A 252 -18.01 7.90 4.36
CA ALA A 252 -17.21 7.41 5.49
C ALA A 252 -17.99 7.40 6.80
N ALA A 253 -18.75 8.46 7.09
CA ALA A 253 -19.64 8.51 8.25
C ALA A 253 -20.74 7.44 8.17
N ALA A 254 -21.34 7.25 6.99
CA ALA A 254 -22.32 6.19 6.74
C ALA A 254 -21.73 4.79 6.86
N ALA A 255 -20.47 4.59 6.44
CA ALA A 255 -19.76 3.35 6.66
C ALA A 255 -19.56 3.09 8.15
N ALA A 256 -19.06 4.08 8.90
CA ALA A 256 -18.83 3.95 10.33
C ALA A 256 -20.10 3.60 11.11
N SER A 257 -21.24 4.22 10.78
CA SER A 257 -22.53 3.93 11.44
C SER A 257 -23.06 2.52 11.17
N ARG A 258 -22.61 1.87 10.10
CA ARG A 258 -22.98 0.49 9.72
C ARG A 258 -22.00 -0.57 10.21
N MET A 259 -20.96 -0.19 10.96
CA MET A 259 -20.00 -1.12 11.54
C MET A 259 -20.18 -1.20 13.07
N PRO A 260 -20.97 -2.16 13.59
CA PRO A 260 -21.38 -2.17 15.00
C PRO A 260 -20.22 -2.41 15.98
N ARG A 261 -19.09 -2.94 15.52
CA ARG A 261 -17.90 -3.23 16.36
C ARG A 261 -16.76 -2.24 16.16
N LEU A 262 -16.94 -1.24 15.29
CA LEU A 262 -15.89 -0.31 14.92
C LEU A 262 -15.56 0.61 16.09
N GLU A 263 -14.30 0.59 16.52
CA GLU A 263 -13.75 1.45 17.56
C GLU A 263 -13.06 2.67 16.95
N THR A 264 -12.42 2.49 15.79
CA THR A 264 -11.70 3.56 15.11
C THR A 264 -11.70 3.32 13.61
N MET A 265 -12.06 4.34 12.84
CA MET A 265 -11.85 4.41 11.40
C MET A 265 -11.03 5.66 11.09
N GLU A 266 -9.93 5.49 10.37
CA GLU A 266 -9.06 6.56 9.91
C GLU A 266 -8.97 6.50 8.38
N LEU A 267 -9.39 7.57 7.73
CA LEU A 267 -9.12 7.80 6.32
C LEU A 267 -8.17 8.99 6.25
N TRP A 268 -7.06 8.82 5.56
CA TRP A 268 -6.03 9.86 5.54
C TRP A 268 -5.44 10.02 4.16
N LYS A 269 -4.83 11.18 3.94
CA LYS A 269 -3.95 11.41 2.80
C LYS A 269 -2.80 12.27 3.24
N ALA A 270 -1.59 11.83 2.91
CA ALA A 270 -0.40 12.64 3.09
C ALA A 270 0.28 12.85 1.73
N THR A 271 0.72 14.09 1.51
CA THR A 271 1.63 14.50 0.45
C THR A 271 2.82 15.21 1.11
N PRO A 272 3.91 15.46 0.38
CA PRO A 272 5.05 16.22 0.94
C PRO A 272 4.67 17.61 1.49
N SER A 273 3.54 18.18 1.07
CA SER A 273 3.14 19.55 1.42
C SER A 273 1.78 19.68 2.12
N SER A 274 1.03 18.58 2.25
CA SER A 274 -0.32 18.58 2.81
C SER A 274 -0.66 17.25 3.45
N ALA A 275 -1.47 17.27 4.50
CA ALA A 275 -1.96 16.13 5.20
C ALA A 275 -3.43 16.36 5.59
N THR A 276 -4.19 15.28 5.53
CA THR A 276 -5.61 15.25 5.82
C THR A 276 -5.93 13.98 6.60
N LEU A 277 -6.78 14.10 7.61
CA LEU A 277 -7.26 12.99 8.40
C LEU A 277 -8.76 13.15 8.68
N PHE A 278 -9.56 12.20 8.22
CA PHE A 278 -10.87 11.90 8.76
C PHE A 278 -10.72 10.77 9.76
N ARG A 279 -11.23 10.97 10.98
CA ARG A 279 -11.22 9.95 12.00
C ARG A 279 -12.56 9.85 12.69
N TYR A 280 -13.17 8.68 12.63
CA TYR A 280 -14.22 8.24 13.54
C TYR A 280 -13.57 7.48 14.70
N SER A 281 -14.03 7.74 15.91
CA SER A 281 -13.66 6.95 17.09
C SER A 281 -14.83 6.83 18.03
N THR A 282 -15.00 5.66 18.64
CA THR A 282 -15.95 5.48 19.75
C THR A 282 -15.18 5.06 21.01
N LYS A 283 -15.42 5.78 22.11
CA LYS A 283 -14.86 5.46 23.42
C LYS A 283 -15.97 5.61 24.45
N ASN A 284 -16.16 4.61 25.30
CA ASN A 284 -17.22 4.62 26.33
C ASN A 284 -18.61 4.96 25.76
N PHE A 285 -18.96 4.43 24.58
CA PHE A 285 -20.20 4.71 23.85
C PHE A 285 -20.35 6.14 23.31
N GLU A 286 -19.36 7.01 23.49
CA GLU A 286 -19.30 8.32 22.84
C GLU A 286 -18.63 8.19 21.48
N SER A 287 -19.42 8.41 20.43
CA SER A 287 -18.93 8.46 19.05
C SER A 287 -18.49 9.89 18.72
N LYS A 288 -17.25 10.03 18.26
CA LYS A 288 -16.65 11.29 17.83
C LYS A 288 -16.13 11.16 16.41
N ILE A 289 -16.47 12.13 15.57
CA ILE A 289 -15.85 12.34 14.27
C ILE A 289 -14.93 13.55 14.38
N THR A 290 -13.73 13.42 13.83
CA THR A 290 -12.77 14.52 13.70
C THR A 290 -12.28 14.60 12.26
N TRP A 291 -12.18 15.82 11.77
CA TRP A 291 -11.58 16.15 10.49
C TRP A 291 -10.41 17.09 10.77
N ARG A 292 -9.24 16.82 10.20
CA ARG A 292 -8.04 17.64 10.37
C ARG A 292 -7.36 17.82 9.02
N VAL A 293 -7.01 19.07 8.70
CA VAL A 293 -6.35 19.48 7.46
C VAL A 293 -5.27 20.52 7.75
N ASN A 294 -4.23 20.55 6.93
CA ASN A 294 -3.20 21.61 6.95
C ASN A 294 -3.01 22.29 5.57
N TRP A 295 -4.07 22.27 4.75
CA TRP A 295 -4.07 22.78 3.38
C TRP A 295 -3.66 24.24 3.30
N LYS A 296 -3.00 24.63 2.20
CA LYS A 296 -2.42 25.98 2.08
C LYS A 296 -3.49 27.07 2.11
N ARG A 297 -4.68 26.85 1.49
CA ARG A 297 -5.81 27.79 1.60
C ARG A 297 -6.41 27.91 3.00
N VAL A 298 -6.18 26.94 3.89
CA VAL A 298 -6.73 26.91 5.24
C VAL A 298 -5.81 27.61 6.26
N ARG A 299 -4.64 28.14 5.83
CA ARG A 299 -3.73 28.96 6.66
C ARG A 299 -4.23 30.39 6.94
N GLY A 300 -5.52 30.52 7.25
CA GLY A 300 -6.03 31.61 8.07
C GLY A 300 -6.53 30.99 9.37
N ASP A 301 -5.62 30.62 10.28
CA ASP A 301 -5.81 30.24 11.69
C ASP A 301 -7.05 29.40 12.11
N GLN A 302 -7.63 28.64 11.20
CA GLN A 302 -8.77 27.77 11.50
C GLN A 302 -8.44 26.33 11.15
N LEU A 303 -7.88 25.61 12.13
CA LEU A 303 -8.05 24.16 12.20
C LEU A 303 -9.55 23.88 12.26
N TRP A 304 -10.16 23.53 11.12
CA TRP A 304 -11.56 23.13 11.07
C TRP A 304 -11.76 21.84 11.89
N GLN A 305 -12.13 21.99 13.16
CA GLN A 305 -12.69 20.92 13.99
C GLN A 305 -14.20 20.97 13.86
N GLY A 306 -14.75 20.32 12.83
CA GLY A 306 -16.20 20.15 12.72
C GLY A 306 -16.66 18.98 13.60
N GLU A 307 -17.54 19.25 14.57
CA GLU A 307 -18.36 18.22 15.19
C GLU A 307 -19.66 18.10 14.37
N LEU A 308 -19.95 16.89 13.86
CA LEU A 308 -21.25 16.62 13.24
C LEU A 308 -22.28 16.54 14.37
N MET A 309 -23.08 17.61 14.51
CA MET A 309 -24.25 17.59 15.38
C MET A 309 -25.24 16.55 14.86
N LYS A 310 -25.81 15.76 15.78
CA LYS A 310 -26.87 14.81 15.47
C LYS A 310 -28.12 15.61 15.06
N ASP A 311 -28.60 15.38 13.84
CA ASP A 311 -30.00 15.60 13.49
C ASP A 311 -30.85 14.48 14.12
#